data_AF-X1BUC7-F1
#
_entry.id   AF-X1BUC7-F1
#
_cell.length_a   1.000
_cell.length_b   1.000
_cell.length_c   1.000
_cell.angle_alpha   90.00
_cell.angle_beta   90.00
_cell.angle_gamma   90.00
#
_symmetry.space_group_name_H-M   'P 1'
#
loop_
_entity.id
_entity.type
_entity.pdbx_description
1 polymer ?
#
loop_
_entity_poly.entity_id
_entity_poly.type
_entity_poly.pdbx_seq_one_letter_code
_entity_poly.pdbx_strand_id
1 'polypeptide(L)'
;MKSGGPKIFILTVFLIGAAAGLGWVIFGQFQNRADSSKSGKALRPVPVEVAQIQRGPIALQRTFSGELEALAEFVVAPKVSGRVERVTVNIADSVKRGQVVAELDNDEYVQAVAQPRP
;
A
#
# COMPACT_ATOMS: atom_id res chain seq x y z
N MET A 1 -110.55 4.34 17.96
CA MET A 1 -110.02 5.41 17.07
C MET A 1 -108.82 6.08 17.75
N LYS A 2 -107.67 6.11 17.04
CA LYS A 2 -106.72 7.25 16.94
C LYS A 2 -105.93 7.64 18.21
N SER A 3 -104.61 7.67 18.27
CA SER A 3 -103.51 7.29 17.36
C SER A 3 -102.21 7.36 18.18
N GLY A 4 -101.59 6.23 18.51
CA GLY A 4 -100.27 6.14 19.18
C GLY A 4 -99.08 6.47 18.26
N GLY A 5 -99.26 7.46 17.38
CA GLY A 5 -98.51 7.61 16.12
C GLY A 5 -97.12 8.26 16.17
N PRO A 6 -96.75 9.21 17.07
CA PRO A 6 -95.46 9.89 16.90
C PRO A 6 -94.33 9.35 17.79
N LYS A 7 -94.62 8.86 19.01
CA LYS A 7 -93.58 8.53 20.00
C LYS A 7 -92.78 7.26 19.63
N ILE A 8 -93.44 6.27 19.05
CA ILE A 8 -92.81 5.01 18.65
C ILE A 8 -91.87 5.23 17.45
N PHE A 9 -92.28 6.06 16.48
CA PHE A 9 -91.44 6.41 15.34
C PHE A 9 -90.19 7.19 15.74
N ILE A 10 -90.29 8.09 16.72
CA ILE A 10 -89.12 8.82 17.24
C ILE A 10 -88.11 7.86 17.89
N LEU A 11 -88.60 6.86 18.64
CA LEU A 11 -87.76 5.90 19.34
C LEU A 11 -87.05 4.96 18.36
N THR A 12 -87.72 4.48 17.31
CA THR A 12 -87.09 3.65 16.27
C THR A 12 -86.05 4.42 15.45
N VAL A 13 -86.31 5.68 15.09
CA VAL A 13 -85.32 6.52 14.38
C VAL A 13 -84.08 6.76 15.24
N PHE A 14 -84.27 7.00 16.53
CA PHE A 14 -83.14 7.18 17.46
C PHE A 14 -82.31 5.90 17.61
N LEU A 15 -82.96 4.74 17.68
CA LEU A 15 -82.31 3.43 17.80
C LEU A 15 -81.50 3.08 16.54
N ILE A 16 -82.05 3.36 15.35
CA ILE A 16 -81.35 3.17 14.07
C ILE A 16 -80.15 4.12 13.94
N GLY A 17 -80.30 5.38 14.35
CA GLY A 17 -79.21 6.36 14.37
C GLY A 17 -78.08 5.94 15.30
N ALA A 18 -78.40 5.43 16.48
CA ALA A 18 -77.41 4.91 17.44
C ALA A 18 -76.67 3.68 16.89
N ALA A 19 -77.39 2.75 16.25
CA ALA A 19 -76.78 1.56 15.64
C ALA A 19 -75.84 1.91 14.46
N ALA A 20 -76.24 2.87 13.61
CA ALA A 20 -75.40 3.36 12.52
C ALA A 20 -74.15 4.10 13.03
N GLY A 21 -74.30 4.91 14.08
CA GLY A 21 -73.17 5.60 14.73
C GLY A 21 -72.17 4.62 15.36
N LEU A 22 -72.66 3.60 16.08
CA LEU A 22 -71.81 2.55 16.66
C LEU A 22 -71.12 1.73 15.57
N GLY A 23 -71.82 1.39 14.49
CA GLY A 23 -71.24 0.71 13.34
C GLY A 23 -70.09 1.50 12.72
N TRP A 24 -70.25 2.82 12.56
CA TRP A 24 -69.21 3.71 12.03
C TRP A 24 -67.99 3.79 12.95
N VAL A 25 -68.21 3.90 14.26
CA VAL A 25 -67.12 3.97 15.26
C VAL A 25 -66.33 2.67 15.31
N ILE A 26 -67.01 1.52 15.28
CA ILE A 26 -66.36 0.20 15.30
C ILE A 26 -65.58 -0.05 14.01
N PHE A 27 -66.17 0.29 12.85
CA PHE A 27 -65.49 0.13 11.56
C PHE A 27 -64.24 1.02 11.45
N GLY A 28 -64.31 2.27 11.94
CA GLY A 28 -63.16 3.18 12.01
C GLY A 28 -62.03 2.69 12.92
N GLN A 29 -62.34 2.01 14.03
CA GLN A 29 -61.31 1.40 14.89
C GLN A 29 -60.63 0.19 14.24
N PHE A 30 -61.35 -0.61 13.46
CA PHE A 30 -60.78 -1.79 12.81
C PHE A 30 -59.84 -1.42 11.64
N GLN A 31 -60.14 -0.35 10.89
CA GLN A 31 -59.24 0.14 9.83
C GLN A 31 -57.90 0.63 10.41
N ASN A 32 -57.93 1.40 11.51
CA ASN A 32 -56.70 1.91 12.15
C ASN A 32 -55.79 0.80 12.71
N ARG A 33 -56.36 -0.36 13.08
CA ARG A 33 -55.54 -1.52 13.51
C ARG A 33 -54.88 -2.24 12.33
N ALA A 34 -55.53 -2.29 11.16
CA ALA A 34 -54.98 -2.94 9.97
C ALA A 34 -53.76 -2.19 9.40
N ASP A 35 -53.72 -0.85 9.49
CA ASP A 35 -52.56 -0.07 9.07
C ASP A 35 -51.39 -0.18 10.06
N SER A 36 -51.68 -0.34 11.35
CA SER A 36 -50.65 -0.51 12.39
C SER A 36 -49.88 -1.84 12.33
N SER A 37 -50.42 -2.87 11.64
CA SER A 37 -49.75 -4.17 11.51
C SER A 37 -48.81 -4.27 10.29
N LYS A 38 -48.71 -3.23 9.46
CA LYS A 38 -47.84 -3.18 8.27
C LYS A 38 -46.58 -2.32 8.45
N SER A 39 -46.20 -1.99 9.68
CA SER A 39 -44.86 -1.46 9.93
C SER A 39 -43.84 -2.60 9.85
N GLY A 40 -43.37 -2.90 8.63
CA GLY A 40 -42.23 -3.79 8.42
C GLY A 40 -41.09 -3.40 9.35
N LYS A 41 -40.46 -4.39 9.99
CA LYS A 41 -39.26 -4.20 10.82
C LYS A 41 -38.23 -3.42 10.01
N ALA A 42 -38.15 -2.10 10.21
CA ALA A 42 -37.05 -1.30 9.71
C ALA A 42 -35.79 -1.90 10.35
N LEU A 43 -34.92 -2.48 9.53
CA LEU A 43 -33.62 -2.97 9.96
C LEU A 43 -32.91 -1.78 10.60
N ARG A 44 -32.68 -1.86 11.93
CA ARG A 44 -31.94 -0.82 12.64
C ARG A 44 -30.49 -0.89 12.15
N PRO A 45 -29.94 0.17 11.55
CA PRO A 45 -28.54 0.16 11.12
C PRO A 45 -27.65 -0.02 12.35
N VAL A 46 -26.73 -0.98 12.26
CA VAL A 46 -25.73 -1.25 13.30
C VAL A 46 -24.56 -0.31 13.04
N PRO A 47 -24.16 0.53 14.00
CA PRO A 47 -23.03 1.43 13.82
C PRO A 47 -21.73 0.62 13.68
N VAL A 48 -20.89 1.02 12.74
CA VAL A 48 -19.56 0.46 12.51
C VAL A 48 -18.52 1.57 12.59
N GLU A 49 -17.33 1.21 13.05
CA GLU A 49 -16.18 2.10 13.03
C GLU A 49 -15.59 2.15 11.62
N VAL A 50 -15.24 3.36 11.17
CA VAL A 50 -14.64 3.59 9.86
C VAL A 50 -13.38 4.44 10.01
N ALA A 51 -12.42 4.25 9.12
CA ALA A 51 -11.21 5.05 9.03
C ALA A 51 -11.17 5.82 7.71
N GLN A 52 -10.61 7.03 7.74
CA GLN A 52 -10.39 7.85 6.54
C GLN A 52 -9.20 7.29 5.74
N ILE A 53 -9.36 7.25 4.41
CA ILE A 53 -8.27 6.84 3.51
C ILE A 53 -7.23 7.96 3.47
N GLN A 54 -6.00 7.65 3.87
CA GLN A 54 -4.87 8.55 3.78
C GLN A 54 -4.03 8.21 2.55
N ARG A 55 -3.58 9.24 1.83
CA ARG A 55 -2.65 9.08 0.71
C ARG A 55 -1.26 9.49 1.18
N GLY A 56 -0.29 8.62 0.94
CA GLY A 56 1.11 8.88 1.21
C GLY A 56 2.00 8.15 0.20
N PRO A 57 3.28 8.52 0.08
CA PRO A 57 4.21 7.80 -0.76
C PRO A 57 4.41 6.37 -0.22
N ILE A 58 4.36 5.40 -1.12
CA ILE A 58 4.72 4.00 -0.84
C ILE A 58 5.91 3.66 -1.71
N ALA A 59 7.00 3.19 -1.11
CA ALA A 59 8.21 2.81 -1.82
C ALA A 59 8.53 1.33 -1.55
N LEU A 60 8.81 0.59 -2.62
CA LEU A 60 9.36 -0.76 -2.53
C LEU A 60 10.89 -0.66 -2.50
N GLN A 61 11.48 -0.90 -1.33
CA GLN A 61 12.93 -0.99 -1.20
C GLN A 61 13.38 -2.44 -1.38
N ARG A 62 14.50 -2.63 -2.09
CA ARG A 62 15.15 -3.92 -2.24
C ARG A 62 16.61 -3.77 -1.84
N THR A 63 17.08 -4.70 -1.02
CA THR A 63 18.48 -4.80 -0.62
C THR A 63 19.12 -5.92 -1.39
N PHE A 64 20.27 -5.65 -2.00
CA PHE A 64 21.06 -6.64 -2.72
C PHE A 64 22.43 -6.74 -2.05
N SER A 65 22.96 -7.96 -2.02
CA SER A 65 24.34 -8.21 -1.63
C SER A 65 25.19 -8.38 -2.89
N GLY A 66 26.42 -7.90 -2.85
CA GLY A 66 27.38 -8.04 -3.93
C GLY A 66 28.81 -7.94 -3.38
N GLU A 67 29.77 -8.34 -4.21
CA GLU A 67 31.20 -8.23 -3.91
C GLU A 67 31.80 -7.08 -4.70
N LEU A 68 32.81 -6.42 -4.10
CA LEU A 68 33.55 -5.36 -4.75
C LEU A 68 34.85 -5.93 -5.30
N GLU A 69 35.10 -5.74 -6.59
CA GLU A 69 36.34 -6.12 -7.25
C GLU A 69 37.08 -4.89 -7.77
N ALA A 70 38.40 -5.00 -7.91
CA ALA A 70 39.21 -3.95 -8.49
C ALA A 70 38.83 -3.74 -9.95
N LEU A 71 38.75 -2.48 -10.39
CA LEU A 71 38.49 -2.15 -11.80
C LEU A 71 39.57 -2.76 -12.73
N ALA A 72 40.81 -2.81 -12.24
CA ALA A 72 41.93 -3.45 -12.91
C ALA A 72 42.97 -3.88 -11.87
N GLU A 73 43.59 -5.02 -12.12
CA GLU A 73 44.74 -5.53 -11.37
C GLU A 73 45.91 -5.75 -12.33
N PHE A 74 47.13 -5.39 -11.90
CA PHE A 74 48.31 -5.56 -12.73
C PHE A 74 49.48 -6.08 -11.88
N VAL A 75 50.02 -7.23 -12.29
CA VAL A 75 51.25 -7.78 -11.71
C VAL A 75 52.44 -7.23 -12.49
N VAL A 76 53.24 -6.40 -11.84
CA VAL A 76 54.47 -5.84 -12.44
C VAL A 76 55.58 -6.87 -12.36
N ALA A 77 56.12 -7.26 -13.51
CA ALA A 77 57.29 -8.13 -13.62
C ALA A 77 58.35 -7.48 -14.53
N PRO A 78 59.65 -7.67 -14.24
CA PRO A 78 60.72 -7.20 -15.09
C PRO A 78 60.72 -7.97 -16.43
N LYS A 79 60.94 -7.25 -17.53
CA LYS A 79 61.00 -7.85 -18.89
C LYS A 79 62.35 -8.45 -19.25
N VAL A 80 63.38 -8.07 -18.51
CA VAL A 80 64.76 -8.53 -18.67
C VAL A 80 65.23 -9.10 -17.35
N SER A 81 66.13 -10.07 -17.41
CA SER A 81 66.83 -10.54 -16.23
C SER A 81 67.73 -9.43 -15.68
N GLY A 82 67.81 -9.33 -14.36
CA GLY A 82 68.64 -8.35 -13.67
C GLY A 82 68.44 -8.45 -12.17
N ARG A 83 69.43 -8.02 -11.40
CA ARG A 83 69.33 -7.95 -9.94
C ARG A 83 68.62 -6.65 -9.56
N VAL A 84 67.71 -6.70 -8.58
CA VAL A 84 67.09 -5.47 -8.05
C VAL A 84 68.14 -4.66 -7.31
N GLU A 85 68.40 -3.45 -7.77
CA GLU A 85 69.32 -2.51 -7.13
C GLU A 85 68.59 -1.71 -6.04
N ARG A 86 67.39 -1.20 -6.35
CA ARG A 86 66.58 -0.42 -5.42
C ARG A 86 65.08 -0.51 -5.72
N VAL A 87 64.26 -0.45 -4.67
CA VAL A 87 62.81 -0.24 -4.77
C VAL A 87 62.49 1.17 -4.27
N THR A 88 61.72 1.93 -5.04
CA THR A 88 61.49 3.37 -4.79
C THR A 88 60.09 3.67 -4.22
N VAL A 89 59.28 2.63 -4.00
CA VAL A 89 57.90 2.73 -3.50
C VAL A 89 57.68 1.80 -2.31
N ASN A 90 56.73 2.15 -1.46
CA ASN A 90 56.31 1.32 -0.33
C ASN A 90 54.96 0.65 -0.59
N ILE A 91 54.61 -0.29 0.28
CA ILE A 91 53.30 -0.93 0.27
C ILE A 91 52.23 0.14 0.53
N ALA A 92 51.13 0.07 -0.23
CA ALA A 92 50.00 1.00 -0.23
C ALA A 92 50.26 2.38 -0.86
N ASP A 93 51.44 2.62 -1.44
CA ASP A 93 51.68 3.84 -2.21
C ASP A 93 50.86 3.82 -3.52
N SER A 94 50.27 4.97 -3.85
CA SER A 94 49.65 5.17 -5.16
C SER A 94 50.73 5.48 -6.20
N VAL A 95 50.72 4.72 -7.30
CA VAL A 95 51.69 4.89 -8.40
C VAL A 95 51.03 5.42 -9.66
N LYS A 96 51.77 6.18 -10.46
CA LYS A 96 51.31 6.71 -11.74
C LYS A 96 51.90 5.92 -12.91
N ARG A 97 51.22 5.95 -14.06
CA ARG A 97 51.75 5.36 -15.30
C ARG A 97 53.11 5.97 -15.64
N GLY A 98 54.10 5.10 -15.89
CA GLY A 98 55.47 5.51 -16.21
C GLY A 98 56.35 5.85 -15.01
N GLN A 99 55.81 5.79 -13.78
CA GLN A 99 56.62 5.93 -12.57
C GLN A 99 57.55 4.73 -12.41
N VAL A 100 58.82 5.01 -12.12
CA VAL A 100 59.80 3.97 -11.79
C VAL A 100 59.50 3.44 -10.38
N VAL A 101 59.17 2.16 -10.27
CA VAL A 101 58.86 1.50 -8.99
C VAL A 101 60.04 0.73 -8.41
N ALA A 102 60.92 0.22 -9.28
CA ALA A 102 62.16 -0.44 -8.93
C ALA A 102 63.19 -0.25 -10.05
N GLU A 103 64.45 -0.28 -9.67
CA GLU A 103 65.60 -0.15 -10.55
C GLU A 103 66.38 -1.47 -10.53
N LEU A 104 66.76 -1.94 -11.72
CA LEU A 104 67.52 -3.16 -11.90
C LEU A 104 68.94 -2.81 -12.31
N ASP A 105 69.89 -3.56 -11.78
CA ASP A 105 71.27 -3.63 -12.26
C ASP A 105 71.25 -4.03 -13.74
N ASN A 106 71.78 -3.17 -14.60
CA ASN A 106 71.66 -3.26 -16.05
C ASN A 106 73.00 -3.52 -16.75
N ASP A 107 74.07 -3.83 -16.03
CA ASP A 107 75.41 -4.02 -16.60
C ASP A 107 75.42 -5.08 -17.71
N GLU A 108 74.81 -6.25 -17.49
CA GLU A 108 74.70 -7.32 -18.48
C GLU A 108 73.87 -6.89 -19.71
N TYR A 109 72.79 -6.14 -19.49
CA TYR A 109 71.91 -5.67 -20.55
C TYR A 109 72.63 -4.63 -21.43
N VAL A 110 73.35 -3.68 -20.82
CA VAL A 110 74.13 -2.64 -21.51
C VAL A 110 75.23 -3.27 -22.38
N GLN A 111 75.90 -4.31 -21.88
CA GLN A 111 76.89 -5.06 -22.67
C GLN A 111 76.25 -5.76 -23.87
N ALA A 112 75.09 -6.38 -23.70
CA ALA A 112 74.39 -7.08 -24.78
C ALA A 112 73.91 -6.14 -25.90
N VAL A 113 73.50 -4.90 -25.59
CA VAL A 113 73.11 -3.90 -26.60
C VAL A 113 74.31 -3.22 -27.27
N ALA A 114 75.44 -3.12 -26.58
CA ALA A 114 76.65 -2.50 -27.12
C ALA A 114 77.39 -3.39 -28.13
N GLN A 115 77.17 -4.71 -28.12
CA GLN A 115 77.73 -5.59 -29.14
C GLN A 115 77.05 -5.35 -30.50
N PRO A 116 77.82 -5.09 -31.59
CA PRO A 116 77.24 -4.98 -32.91
C PRO A 116 76.64 -6.32 -33.31
N ARG A 117 75.34 -6.29 -33.65
CA ARG A 117 74.66 -7.45 -34.24
C ARG A 117 75.39 -7.83 -35.54
N PRO A 118 75.74 -9.12 -35.76
CA PRO A 118 76.52 -9.56 -36.92
C PRO A 118 75.83 -9.25 -38.24
#